data_AF-A0A5B8V5I3-F1
#
_entry.id   AF-A0A5B8V5I3-F1
#
_cell.length_a   1.000
_cell.length_b   1.000
_cell.length_c   1.000
_cell.angle_alpha   90.00
_cell.angle_beta   90.00
_cell.angle_gamma   90.00
#
_symmetry.space_group_name_H-M   'P 1'
#
loop_
_entity.id
_entity.type
_entity.pdbx_description
1 polymer ?
#
loop_
_entity_poly.entity_id
_entity_poly.type
_entity_poly.pdbx_seq_one_letter_code
_entity_poly.pdbx_strand_id
1 'polypeptide(L)'
;MNDNLEQKTLLQIFLEHLIIGLIKNWISIALFFIYFLLSNKEMPIFTDLFRIQSIQAKDYFNVIISTTASIFGIVVTVVLLTFELSKHTLFKRIGGNILNNSIVRNFISLGVVTILLSIASYVLIPDFSNGKNITIAYYVSYLFILFVVLIYPVMKSILYSTSGLRKVLKSIHSLKVEDFDVNDFDSNSISLLENDETPFFLIKAELISSIRDNDFETYNLILKALNWRIIDLIGDGSNRSLVEKVQRGLVIIWKGGNFEAVRVGSYQYFDAVWDSILTIYINAIEKKHPYLHYQEIGFFFLQDFLSFLGRNKLHDNLSTAAKTLSNIFRFSLQENCPQENLLEELYGYFKKQGGVYNIDASLQWDYIIDFGESIFEIQKIAIENNDRTLYENCERELSIILSRISNGEISNLGELQIAYLIIDIVRDKIYNAETALQSKLFDKKSNPFKLEKYMLERAIKEEKVYTQYIMTSIGDFIIKCQRQRTLYSIGLLDEWGALSRIISEYFKKNEMAKKAINYIIETLEVMKREIENTQLPDEVENYDEIKKIIKSLRDILLKDNGELAATQAKKLKDNLDSFKALKRDKEYYIVAWERN
;
A
#
# COMPACT_ATOMS: atom_id res chain seq x y z
N MET A 1 -15.17 -49.75 -16.78
CA MET A 1 -14.83 -50.91 -15.92
C MET A 1 -13.79 -50.56 -14.83
N ASN A 2 -13.05 -49.45 -14.96
CA ASN A 2 -12.13 -48.93 -13.92
C ASN A 2 -12.82 -48.12 -12.81
N ASP A 3 -13.96 -47.46 -13.05
CA ASP A 3 -14.65 -46.66 -12.01
C ASP A 3 -15.20 -47.50 -10.83
N ASN A 4 -15.53 -48.77 -11.10
CA ASN A 4 -15.99 -49.72 -10.08
C ASN A 4 -14.85 -50.24 -9.19
N LEU A 5 -13.59 -50.10 -9.62
CA LEU A 5 -12.43 -50.53 -8.85
C LEU A 5 -11.99 -49.43 -7.87
N GLU A 6 -11.96 -48.16 -8.31
CA GLU A 6 -11.65 -46.99 -7.47
C GLU A 6 -12.72 -46.73 -6.39
N GLN A 7 -14.01 -46.89 -6.72
CA GLN A 7 -15.08 -46.77 -5.72
C GLN A 7 -15.01 -47.88 -4.67
N LYS A 8 -14.59 -49.10 -5.04
CA LYS A 8 -14.40 -50.21 -4.09
C LYS A 8 -13.22 -49.98 -3.15
N THR A 9 -12.09 -49.46 -3.64
CA THR A 9 -10.94 -49.12 -2.79
C THR A 9 -11.24 -47.96 -1.84
N LEU A 10 -11.96 -46.93 -2.30
CA LEU A 10 -12.38 -45.82 -1.42
C LEU A 10 -13.35 -46.27 -0.33
N LEU A 11 -14.32 -47.13 -0.65
CA LEU A 11 -15.27 -47.66 0.32
C LEU A 11 -14.56 -48.55 1.36
N GLN A 12 -13.59 -49.36 0.92
CA GLN A 12 -12.82 -50.24 1.80
C GLN A 12 -11.90 -49.44 2.73
N ILE A 13 -11.18 -48.44 2.21
CA ILE A 13 -10.34 -47.53 3.01
C ILE A 13 -11.20 -46.74 4.01
N PHE A 14 -12.39 -46.29 3.59
CA PHE A 14 -13.36 -45.60 4.45
C PHE A 14 -13.86 -46.52 5.57
N LEU A 15 -14.22 -47.78 5.27
CA LEU A 15 -14.64 -48.78 6.25
C LEU A 15 -13.52 -49.11 7.26
N GLU A 16 -12.28 -49.30 6.78
CA GLU A 16 -11.13 -49.55 7.64
C GLU A 16 -10.84 -48.36 8.57
N HIS A 17 -10.89 -47.13 8.05
CA HIS A 17 -10.73 -45.91 8.86
C HIS A 17 -11.89 -45.69 9.83
N LEU A 18 -13.11 -46.06 9.46
CA LEU A 18 -14.30 -45.97 10.30
C LEU A 18 -14.22 -46.96 11.47
N ILE A 19 -13.79 -48.20 11.22
CA ILE A 19 -13.59 -49.24 12.25
C ILE A 19 -12.46 -48.84 13.21
N ILE A 20 -11.31 -48.41 12.69
CA ILE A 20 -10.18 -47.94 13.50
C ILE A 20 -10.56 -46.66 14.30
N GLY A 21 -11.36 -45.78 13.69
CA GLY A 21 -11.89 -44.57 14.32
C GLY A 21 -12.89 -44.86 15.45
N LEU A 22 -13.76 -45.85 15.28
CA LEU A 22 -14.70 -46.32 16.30
C LEU A 22 -13.98 -46.94 17.51
N ILE A 23 -12.92 -47.73 17.27
CA ILE A 23 -12.11 -48.38 18.31
C ILE A 23 -11.30 -47.34 19.11
N LYS A 24 -10.83 -46.26 18.48
CA LYS A 24 -10.14 -45.16 19.17
C LYS A 24 -11.08 -44.22 19.92
N ASN A 25 -12.40 -44.35 19.76
CA ASN A 25 -13.36 -43.42 20.34
C ASN A 25 -13.98 -43.97 21.63
N TRP A 26 -13.39 -43.61 22.77
CA TRP A 26 -13.84 -44.01 24.11
C TRP A 26 -15.34 -43.74 24.36
N ILE A 27 -15.91 -42.72 23.71
CA ILE A 27 -17.34 -42.40 23.80
C ILE A 27 -18.19 -43.54 23.22
N SER A 28 -17.81 -44.11 22.08
CA SER A 28 -18.56 -45.23 21.47
C SER A 28 -18.51 -46.48 22.33
N ILE A 29 -17.35 -46.78 22.91
CA ILE A 29 -17.17 -47.89 23.85
C ILE A 29 -18.05 -47.69 25.10
N ALA A 30 -18.07 -46.48 25.65
CA ALA A 30 -18.91 -46.15 26.80
C ALA A 30 -20.42 -46.29 26.48
N LEU A 31 -20.86 -45.84 25.30
CA LEU A 31 -22.25 -45.96 24.86
C LEU A 31 -22.69 -47.42 24.66
N PHE A 32 -21.82 -48.26 24.11
CA PHE A 32 -22.06 -49.71 24.01
C PHE A 32 -22.06 -50.37 25.40
N PHE A 33 -21.17 -49.97 26.29
CA PHE A 33 -21.11 -50.49 27.66
C PHE A 33 -22.37 -50.14 28.46
N ILE A 34 -22.87 -48.91 28.35
CA ILE A 34 -24.13 -48.48 28.96
C ILE A 34 -25.29 -49.31 28.39
N TYR A 35 -25.37 -49.48 27.08
CA TYR A 35 -26.38 -50.35 26.46
C TYR A 35 -26.31 -51.80 26.98
N PHE A 36 -25.10 -52.36 27.09
CA PHE A 36 -24.89 -53.71 27.62
C PHE A 36 -25.33 -53.85 29.08
N LEU A 37 -25.03 -52.85 29.93
CA LEU A 37 -25.50 -52.82 31.31
C LEU A 37 -27.02 -52.75 31.41
N LEU A 38 -27.67 -51.93 30.58
CA LEU A 38 -29.12 -51.82 30.49
C LEU A 38 -29.76 -53.11 29.95
N SER A 39 -29.08 -53.81 29.05
CA SER A 39 -29.54 -55.08 28.48
C SER A 39 -29.38 -56.28 29.42
N ASN A 40 -28.47 -56.23 30.40
CA ASN A 40 -28.24 -57.35 31.33
C ASN A 40 -28.84 -57.18 32.72
N LYS A 41 -29.21 -55.96 33.14
CA LYS A 41 -29.88 -55.73 34.43
C LYS A 41 -31.39 -55.61 34.24
N GLU A 42 -32.17 -56.33 35.05
CA GLU A 42 -33.63 -56.18 35.13
C GLU A 42 -34.01 -54.96 36.00
N MET A 43 -33.57 -53.77 35.59
CA MET A 43 -33.93 -52.53 36.29
C MET A 43 -34.65 -51.58 35.32
N PRO A 44 -35.97 -51.34 35.51
CA PRO A 44 -36.66 -50.27 34.79
C PRO A 44 -36.17 -48.93 35.36
N ILE A 45 -35.29 -48.26 34.63
CA ILE A 45 -34.72 -46.96 35.05
C ILE A 45 -35.61 -45.80 34.61
N PHE A 46 -36.33 -45.96 33.49
CA PHE A 46 -37.25 -44.94 32.97
C PHE A 46 -38.70 -45.41 33.07
N THR A 47 -39.58 -44.55 33.60
CA THR A 47 -41.03 -44.73 33.49
C THR A 47 -41.50 -44.46 32.06
N ASP A 48 -42.59 -45.09 31.62
CA ASP A 48 -43.17 -44.89 30.29
C ASP A 48 -43.82 -43.50 30.15
N LEU A 49 -42.99 -42.47 30.00
CA LEU A 49 -43.39 -41.06 29.93
C LEU A 49 -44.19 -40.72 28.66
N PHE A 50 -43.97 -41.47 27.58
CA PHE A 50 -44.53 -41.19 26.24
C PHE A 50 -45.49 -42.29 25.75
N ARG A 51 -45.86 -43.23 26.62
CA ARG A 51 -46.77 -44.36 26.32
C ARG A 51 -46.29 -45.21 25.15
N ILE A 52 -44.98 -45.48 25.08
CA ILE A 52 -44.38 -46.27 24.00
C ILE A 52 -44.85 -47.72 24.02
N GLN A 53 -45.41 -48.20 25.13
CA GLN A 53 -46.09 -49.52 25.21
C GLN A 53 -47.18 -49.72 24.15
N SER A 54 -47.79 -48.65 23.65
CA SER A 54 -48.83 -48.71 22.62
C SER A 54 -48.30 -48.87 21.19
N ILE A 55 -46.97 -48.82 21.01
CA ILE A 55 -46.30 -48.86 19.71
C ILE A 55 -45.63 -50.23 19.52
N GLN A 56 -45.65 -50.76 18.30
CA GLN A 56 -44.91 -51.98 17.99
C GLN A 56 -43.39 -51.70 18.04
N ALA A 57 -42.65 -52.50 18.81
CA ALA A 57 -41.21 -52.30 19.00
C ALA A 57 -40.43 -52.33 17.68
N LYS A 58 -40.85 -53.20 16.75
CA LYS A 58 -40.25 -53.28 15.41
C LYS A 58 -40.41 -51.98 14.62
N ASP A 59 -41.60 -51.39 14.60
CA ASP A 59 -41.86 -50.14 13.88
C ASP A 59 -41.07 -48.98 14.51
N TYR A 60 -40.99 -48.95 15.85
CA TYR A 60 -40.25 -47.93 16.59
C TYR A 60 -38.76 -47.90 16.21
N PHE A 61 -38.08 -49.04 16.32
CA PHE A 61 -36.66 -49.12 15.99
C PHE A 61 -36.42 -48.98 14.48
N ASN A 62 -37.32 -49.45 13.63
CA ASN A 62 -37.21 -49.29 12.18
C ASN A 62 -37.26 -47.81 11.76
N VAL A 63 -38.13 -47.00 12.37
CA VAL A 63 -38.16 -45.54 12.14
C VAL A 63 -36.83 -44.89 12.54
N ILE A 64 -36.26 -45.28 13.69
CA ILE A 64 -34.97 -44.75 14.14
C ILE A 64 -33.84 -45.14 13.18
N ILE A 65 -33.78 -46.41 12.75
CA ILE A 65 -32.77 -46.90 11.79
C ILE A 65 -32.88 -46.15 10.46
N SER A 66 -34.07 -46.14 9.86
CA SER A 66 -34.30 -45.54 8.53
C SER A 66 -34.07 -44.03 8.52
N THR A 67 -34.50 -43.32 9.56
CA THR A 67 -34.31 -41.87 9.69
C THR A 67 -32.84 -41.54 9.93
N THR A 68 -32.16 -42.25 10.84
CA THR A 68 -30.73 -42.03 11.11
C THR A 68 -29.90 -42.28 9.86
N ALA A 69 -30.16 -43.38 9.13
CA ALA A 69 -29.44 -43.70 7.90
C ALA A 69 -29.68 -42.66 6.79
N SER A 70 -30.92 -42.17 6.65
CA SER A 70 -31.26 -41.14 5.65
C SER A 70 -30.57 -39.81 5.95
N ILE A 71 -30.66 -39.34 7.21
CA ILE A 71 -29.97 -38.12 7.66
C ILE A 71 -28.46 -38.26 7.49
N PHE A 72 -27.91 -39.41 7.90
CA PHE A 72 -26.48 -39.68 7.76
C PHE A 72 -26.05 -39.64 6.29
N GLY A 73 -26.82 -40.26 5.38
CA GLY A 73 -26.59 -40.21 3.94
C GLY A 73 -26.59 -38.77 3.41
N ILE A 74 -27.60 -37.97 3.76
CA ILE A 74 -27.68 -36.55 3.36
C ILE A 74 -26.46 -35.77 3.85
N VAL A 75 -26.09 -35.92 5.12
CA VAL A 75 -24.94 -35.21 5.70
C VAL A 75 -23.65 -35.58 4.99
N VAL A 76 -23.42 -36.87 4.72
CA VAL A 76 -22.23 -37.33 3.97
C VAL A 76 -22.21 -36.74 2.56
N THR A 77 -23.35 -36.76 1.85
CA THR A 77 -23.45 -36.17 0.50
C THR A 77 -23.17 -34.68 0.50
N VAL A 78 -23.77 -33.91 1.42
CA VAL A 78 -23.54 -32.45 1.51
C VAL A 78 -22.08 -32.15 1.82
N VAL A 79 -21.44 -32.91 2.71
CA VAL A 79 -20.02 -32.74 3.06
C VAL A 79 -19.12 -33.03 1.86
N LEU A 80 -19.35 -34.15 1.15
CA LEU A 80 -18.58 -34.51 -0.04
C LEU A 80 -18.75 -33.46 -1.15
N LEU A 81 -19.98 -33.01 -1.40
CA LEU A 81 -20.27 -32.03 -2.43
C LEU A 81 -19.70 -30.64 -2.11
N THR A 82 -19.76 -30.23 -0.84
CA THR A 82 -19.11 -28.98 -0.37
C THR A 82 -17.59 -29.06 -0.55
N PHE A 83 -16.99 -30.22 -0.28
CA PHE A 83 -15.56 -30.44 -0.44
C PHE A 83 -15.14 -30.45 -1.92
N GLU A 84 -15.92 -31.12 -2.76
CA GLU A 84 -15.67 -31.24 -4.19
C GLU A 84 -15.84 -29.88 -4.91
N LEU A 85 -16.88 -29.13 -4.56
CA LEU A 85 -17.04 -27.73 -4.98
C LEU A 85 -15.85 -26.87 -4.51
N SER A 86 -15.45 -27.00 -3.25
CA SER A 86 -14.29 -26.26 -2.70
C SER A 86 -12.97 -26.62 -3.41
N LYS A 87 -12.81 -27.86 -3.85
CA LYS A 87 -11.63 -28.34 -4.60
C LYS A 87 -11.63 -27.80 -6.04
N HIS A 88 -12.79 -27.76 -6.70
CA HIS A 88 -12.90 -27.35 -8.10
C HIS A 88 -13.00 -25.84 -8.34
N THR A 89 -13.59 -25.08 -7.43
CA THR A 89 -13.80 -23.63 -7.61
C THR A 89 -12.74 -22.75 -6.98
N LEU A 90 -11.99 -23.23 -5.97
CA LEU A 90 -11.12 -22.36 -5.17
C LEU A 90 -9.62 -22.73 -5.20
N PHE A 91 -9.18 -23.75 -5.95
CA PHE A 91 -7.80 -24.29 -5.85
C PHE A 91 -7.32 -24.50 -4.38
N LYS A 92 -8.25 -24.59 -3.42
CA LYS A 92 -7.97 -24.76 -2.01
C LYS A 92 -7.53 -26.20 -1.83
N ARG A 93 -6.22 -26.43 -1.73
CA ARG A 93 -5.68 -27.70 -1.24
C ARG A 93 -6.13 -27.86 0.20
N ILE A 94 -7.28 -28.50 0.41
CA ILE A 94 -7.73 -28.92 1.73
C ILE A 94 -6.79 -30.06 2.16
N GLY A 95 -5.62 -29.70 2.67
CA GLY A 95 -4.56 -30.62 3.10
C GLY A 95 -4.89 -31.34 4.42
N GLY A 96 -6.15 -31.70 4.65
CA GLY A 96 -6.57 -32.35 5.89
C GLY A 96 -7.72 -33.30 5.64
N ASN A 97 -7.55 -34.55 6.08
CA ASN A 97 -8.66 -35.51 6.13
C ASN A 97 -9.71 -34.98 7.12
N ILE A 98 -10.92 -34.67 6.67
CA ILE A 98 -12.03 -34.20 7.51
C ILE A 98 -12.32 -35.19 8.66
N LEU A 99 -12.03 -36.48 8.46
CA LEU A 99 -12.18 -37.53 9.48
C LEU A 99 -11.18 -37.39 10.64
N ASN A 100 -10.14 -36.54 10.53
CA ASN A 100 -9.24 -36.22 11.63
C ASN A 100 -9.84 -35.19 12.60
N ASN A 101 -10.89 -34.47 12.21
CA ASN A 101 -11.60 -33.58 13.13
C ASN A 101 -12.35 -34.43 14.17
N SER A 102 -12.00 -34.27 15.45
CA SER A 102 -12.58 -35.05 16.55
C SER A 102 -14.11 -34.90 16.65
N ILE A 103 -14.66 -33.73 16.30
CA ILE A 103 -16.11 -33.46 16.31
C ILE A 103 -16.80 -34.28 15.22
N VAL A 104 -16.25 -34.27 14.00
CA VAL A 104 -16.81 -35.02 12.85
C VAL A 104 -16.70 -36.52 13.10
N ARG A 105 -15.55 -36.99 13.59
CA ARG A 105 -15.34 -38.40 13.96
C ARG A 105 -16.33 -38.86 15.03
N ASN A 106 -16.56 -38.05 16.07
CA ASN A 106 -17.50 -38.38 17.14
C ASN A 106 -18.94 -38.41 16.66
N PHE A 107 -19.33 -37.50 15.76
CA PHE A 107 -20.65 -37.48 15.14
C PHE A 107 -20.91 -38.72 14.28
N ILE A 108 -19.94 -39.12 13.45
CA ILE A 108 -20.00 -40.35 12.65
C ILE A 108 -20.13 -41.58 13.56
N SER A 109 -19.29 -41.63 14.60
CA SER A 109 -19.35 -42.66 15.64
C SER A 109 -20.75 -42.79 16.25
N LEU A 110 -21.34 -41.66 16.66
CA LEU A 110 -22.65 -41.63 17.28
C LEU A 110 -23.76 -42.14 16.35
N GLY A 111 -23.74 -41.73 15.08
CA GLY A 111 -24.69 -42.23 14.07
C GLY A 111 -24.60 -43.74 13.88
N VAL A 112 -23.38 -44.27 13.72
CA VAL A 112 -23.13 -45.70 13.54
C VAL A 112 -23.55 -46.51 14.78
N VAL A 113 -23.17 -46.04 15.98
CA VAL A 113 -23.58 -46.68 17.25
C VAL A 113 -25.10 -46.68 17.38
N THR A 114 -25.77 -45.57 17.09
CA THR A 114 -27.23 -45.47 17.17
C THR A 114 -27.91 -46.47 16.23
N ILE A 115 -27.41 -46.62 15.00
CA ILE A 115 -27.90 -47.62 14.04
C ILE A 115 -27.68 -49.04 14.56
N LEU A 116 -26.46 -49.39 15.00
CA LEU A 116 -26.13 -50.73 15.47
C LEU A 116 -26.93 -51.13 16.71
N LEU A 117 -27.08 -50.21 17.68
CA LEU A 117 -27.89 -50.44 18.87
C LEU A 117 -29.37 -50.55 18.55
N SER A 118 -29.87 -49.78 17.58
CA SER A 118 -31.25 -49.88 17.11
C SER A 118 -31.51 -51.21 16.40
N ILE A 119 -30.57 -51.71 15.58
CA ILE A 119 -30.66 -53.04 14.95
C ILE A 119 -30.63 -54.14 16.00
N ALA A 120 -29.72 -54.07 16.97
CA ALA A 120 -29.67 -55.02 18.07
C ALA A 120 -30.99 -55.04 18.86
N SER A 121 -31.55 -53.86 19.14
CA SER A 121 -32.84 -53.72 19.82
C SER A 121 -34.00 -54.27 18.98
N TYR A 122 -34.00 -54.02 17.67
CA TYR A 122 -35.00 -54.53 16.72
C TYR A 122 -35.05 -56.07 16.69
N VAL A 123 -33.90 -56.74 16.83
CA VAL A 123 -33.81 -58.20 16.85
C VAL A 123 -34.15 -58.79 18.22
N LEU A 124 -33.69 -58.14 19.30
CA LEU A 124 -33.75 -58.70 20.65
C LEU A 124 -35.03 -58.34 21.43
N ILE A 125 -35.74 -57.28 21.05
CA ILE A 125 -36.92 -56.79 21.76
C ILE A 125 -38.19 -57.12 20.94
N PRO A 126 -38.99 -58.11 21.35
CA PRO A 126 -40.22 -58.48 20.65
C PRO A 126 -41.35 -57.46 20.89
N ASP A 127 -41.47 -56.94 22.11
CA ASP A 127 -42.48 -55.95 22.51
C ASP A 127 -41.98 -55.07 23.68
N PHE A 128 -42.74 -54.02 23.99
CA PHE A 128 -42.47 -53.11 25.11
C PHE A 128 -43.21 -53.49 26.40
N SER A 129 -43.53 -54.77 26.59
CA SER A 129 -44.29 -55.26 27.74
C SER A 129 -43.53 -55.12 29.07
N ASN A 130 -42.20 -55.12 29.04
CA ASN A 130 -41.33 -55.01 30.22
C ASN A 130 -40.68 -53.62 30.28
N GLY A 131 -40.62 -53.03 31.49
CA GLY A 131 -39.95 -51.75 31.76
C GLY A 131 -38.46 -51.73 31.39
N LYS A 132 -37.78 -52.89 31.34
CA LYS A 132 -36.43 -53.01 30.77
C LYS A 132 -36.39 -52.65 29.28
N ASN A 133 -37.32 -53.19 28.49
CA ASN A 133 -37.39 -52.95 27.05
C ASN A 133 -37.73 -51.48 26.75
N ILE A 134 -38.61 -50.89 27.58
CA ILE A 134 -38.95 -49.46 27.54
C ILE A 134 -37.72 -48.59 27.83
N THR A 135 -36.92 -48.98 28.84
CA THR A 135 -35.68 -48.27 29.20
C THR A 135 -34.66 -48.30 28.05
N ILE A 136 -34.50 -49.44 27.38
CA ILE A 136 -33.62 -49.57 26.20
C ILE A 136 -34.14 -48.71 25.03
N ALA A 137 -35.45 -48.72 24.79
CA ALA A 137 -36.07 -47.90 23.74
C ALA A 137 -35.82 -46.40 23.97
N TYR A 138 -35.99 -45.92 25.21
CA TYR A 138 -35.69 -44.52 25.54
C TYR A 138 -34.23 -44.18 25.39
N TYR A 139 -33.33 -45.05 25.83
CA TYR A 139 -31.90 -44.83 25.66
C TYR A 139 -31.51 -44.66 24.18
N VAL A 140 -31.98 -45.57 23.31
CA VAL A 140 -31.75 -45.49 21.86
C VAL A 140 -32.35 -44.20 21.28
N SER A 141 -33.53 -43.78 21.73
CA SER A 141 -34.17 -42.54 21.29
C SER A 141 -33.45 -41.28 21.76
N TYR A 142 -32.86 -41.27 22.96
CA TYR A 142 -32.01 -40.18 23.38
C TYR A 142 -30.75 -40.07 22.52
N LEU A 143 -30.14 -41.19 22.13
CA LEU A 143 -29.01 -41.19 21.19
C LEU A 143 -29.42 -40.66 19.81
N PHE A 144 -30.60 -41.04 19.32
CA PHE A 144 -31.15 -40.52 18.07
C PHE A 144 -31.40 -39.01 18.12
N ILE A 145 -32.02 -38.49 19.17
CA ILE A 145 -32.26 -37.04 19.32
C ILE A 145 -30.92 -36.29 19.45
N LEU A 146 -29.97 -36.83 20.21
CA LEU A 146 -28.63 -36.25 20.34
C LEU A 146 -27.92 -36.19 18.98
N PHE A 147 -28.03 -37.24 18.17
CA PHE A 147 -27.52 -37.27 16.80
C PHE A 147 -28.14 -36.15 15.95
N VAL A 148 -29.47 -35.97 15.98
CA VAL A 148 -30.15 -34.91 15.22
C VAL A 148 -29.70 -33.51 15.66
N VAL A 149 -29.63 -33.25 16.97
CA VAL A 149 -29.22 -31.93 17.50
C VAL A 149 -27.78 -31.59 17.13
N LEU A 150 -26.89 -32.58 17.05
CA LEU A 150 -25.48 -32.38 16.72
C LEU A 150 -25.20 -32.10 15.23
N ILE A 151 -26.18 -32.25 14.33
CA ILE A 151 -26.00 -31.97 12.90
C ILE A 151 -25.55 -30.52 12.68
N TYR A 152 -26.25 -29.56 13.28
CA TYR A 152 -25.95 -28.13 13.10
C TYR A 152 -24.52 -27.75 13.55
N PRO A 153 -24.08 -28.05 14.79
CA PRO A 153 -22.72 -27.69 15.21
C PRO A 153 -21.64 -28.42 14.41
N VAL A 154 -21.88 -29.63 13.93
CA VAL A 154 -20.94 -30.37 13.06
C VAL A 154 -20.83 -29.72 11.69
N MET A 155 -21.97 -29.41 11.05
CA MET A 155 -21.98 -28.71 9.75
C MET A 155 -21.31 -27.35 9.85
N LYS A 156 -21.59 -26.60 10.92
CA LYS A 156 -20.90 -25.35 11.24
C LYS A 156 -19.38 -25.59 11.33
N SER A 157 -18.93 -26.58 12.11
CA SER A 157 -17.50 -26.88 12.24
C SER A 157 -16.83 -27.29 10.94
N ILE A 158 -17.52 -28.01 10.04
CA ILE A 158 -16.97 -28.41 8.74
C ILE A 158 -16.76 -27.17 7.86
N LEU A 159 -17.77 -26.31 7.73
CA LEU A 159 -17.68 -25.05 7.00
C LEU A 159 -16.61 -24.10 7.56
N TYR A 160 -16.42 -24.07 8.88
CA TYR A 160 -15.34 -23.30 9.52
C TYR A 160 -13.95 -23.95 9.37
N SER A 161 -13.86 -25.27 9.19
CA SER A 161 -12.58 -25.98 9.01
C SER A 161 -12.02 -25.87 7.59
N THR A 162 -12.87 -25.53 6.62
CA THR A 162 -12.51 -25.34 5.20
C THR A 162 -12.03 -23.94 4.87
N SER A 163 -12.01 -22.98 5.81
CA SER A 163 -11.52 -21.62 5.54
C SER A 163 -9.98 -21.58 5.51
N GLY A 164 -9.39 -21.63 4.30
CA GLY A 164 -7.94 -21.47 4.06
C GLY A 164 -7.34 -20.28 4.83
N LEU A 165 -8.06 -19.16 4.87
CA LEU A 165 -7.74 -17.96 5.64
C LEU A 165 -7.31 -18.22 7.09
N ARG A 166 -8.02 -19.06 7.86
CA ARG A 166 -7.66 -19.31 9.26
C ARG A 166 -6.38 -20.12 9.40
N LYS A 167 -6.11 -21.04 8.45
CA LYS A 167 -4.84 -21.78 8.41
C LYS A 167 -3.70 -20.80 8.11
N VAL A 168 -3.88 -19.92 7.12
CA VAL A 168 -2.91 -18.90 6.72
C VAL A 168 -2.62 -17.91 7.85
N LEU A 169 -3.65 -17.39 8.54
CA LEU A 169 -3.47 -16.48 9.68
C LEU A 169 -2.72 -17.16 10.84
N LYS A 170 -3.01 -18.44 11.13
CA LYS A 170 -2.24 -19.21 12.11
C LYS A 170 -0.78 -19.39 11.68
N SER A 171 -0.55 -19.70 10.40
CA SER A 171 0.78 -19.81 9.82
C SER A 171 1.56 -18.51 9.94
N ILE A 172 0.93 -17.36 9.67
CA ILE A 172 1.51 -16.03 9.88
C ILE A 172 1.94 -15.84 11.33
N HIS A 173 1.05 -16.09 12.29
CA HIS A 173 1.39 -15.94 13.70
C HIS A 173 2.52 -16.85 14.17
N SER A 174 2.73 -18.01 13.53
CA SER A 174 3.82 -18.93 13.85
C SER A 174 5.15 -18.61 13.17
N LEU A 175 5.20 -17.68 12.19
CA LEU A 175 6.42 -17.36 11.45
C LEU A 175 7.54 -16.90 12.38
N LYS A 176 8.75 -17.41 12.16
CA LYS A 176 9.99 -17.00 12.82
C LYS A 176 10.98 -16.46 11.80
N VAL A 177 12.06 -15.85 12.27
CA VAL A 177 13.13 -15.29 11.42
C VAL A 177 13.73 -16.38 10.51
N GLU A 178 13.89 -17.59 11.05
CA GLU A 178 14.50 -18.72 10.33
C GLU A 178 13.63 -19.19 9.14
N ASP A 179 12.32 -18.94 9.20
CA ASP A 179 11.41 -19.24 8.08
C ASP A 179 11.65 -18.33 6.85
N PHE A 180 12.47 -17.29 7.02
CA PHE A 180 12.91 -16.36 5.98
C PHE A 180 14.39 -16.53 5.60
N ASP A 181 15.07 -17.59 6.07
CA ASP A 181 16.44 -17.88 5.64
C ASP A 181 16.43 -18.58 4.29
N VAL A 182 16.76 -17.84 3.23
CA VAL A 182 16.55 -18.32 1.87
C VAL A 182 17.76 -18.06 0.98
N ASN A 183 18.62 -19.07 0.92
CA ASN A 183 19.58 -19.23 -0.17
C ASN A 183 19.00 -19.98 -1.39
N ASP A 184 17.74 -20.48 -1.31
CA ASP A 184 17.09 -21.34 -2.31
C ASP A 184 15.90 -20.71 -3.10
N PHE A 185 15.52 -19.44 -2.88
CA PHE A 185 14.51 -18.76 -3.72
C PHE A 185 15.16 -18.18 -4.96
N ASP A 186 15.76 -19.04 -5.77
CA ASP A 186 16.17 -18.63 -7.10
C ASP A 186 14.92 -18.26 -7.91
N SER A 187 14.94 -17.08 -8.49
CA SER A 187 13.78 -16.39 -9.09
C SER A 187 13.08 -17.17 -10.22
N ASN A 188 13.70 -18.25 -10.71
CA ASN A 188 13.20 -19.11 -11.78
C ASN A 188 12.73 -20.51 -11.33
N SER A 189 12.92 -20.91 -10.07
CA SER A 189 12.49 -22.23 -9.56
C SER A 189 11.11 -22.24 -8.89
N ILE A 190 10.42 -21.09 -8.88
CA ILE A 190 9.10 -20.89 -8.25
C ILE A 190 8.00 -21.78 -8.87
N SER A 191 8.20 -22.32 -10.07
CA SER A 191 7.27 -23.24 -10.72
C SER A 191 7.46 -24.72 -10.37
N LEU A 192 8.49 -25.10 -9.59
CA LEU A 192 8.89 -26.51 -9.43
C LEU A 192 8.79 -27.10 -8.01
N LEU A 193 8.37 -26.32 -7.01
CA LEU A 193 8.19 -26.81 -5.63
C LEU A 193 6.74 -26.65 -5.16
N GLU A 194 5.82 -27.34 -5.84
CA GLU A 194 4.42 -27.40 -5.43
C GLU A 194 4.18 -28.25 -4.16
N ASN A 195 5.20 -28.80 -3.50
CA ASN A 195 5.01 -29.82 -2.45
C ASN A 195 5.50 -29.47 -1.04
N ASP A 196 6.00 -28.26 -0.79
CA ASP A 196 6.46 -27.89 0.55
C ASP A 196 5.36 -27.17 1.35
N GLU A 197 4.92 -27.80 2.45
CA GLU A 197 3.94 -27.27 3.41
C GLU A 197 4.50 -26.11 4.27
N THR A 198 5.52 -25.38 3.82
CA THR A 198 6.12 -24.32 4.64
C THR A 198 5.13 -23.16 4.81
N PRO A 199 5.10 -22.51 6.00
CA PRO A 199 4.22 -21.37 6.26
C PRO A 199 4.32 -20.27 5.19
N PHE A 200 5.53 -20.02 4.68
CA PHE A 200 5.79 -19.00 3.66
C PHE A 200 5.08 -19.28 2.33
N PHE A 201 5.17 -20.50 1.79
CA PHE A 201 4.49 -20.86 0.55
C PHE A 201 2.96 -20.83 0.69
N LEU A 202 2.44 -21.25 1.85
CA LEU A 202 0.99 -21.20 2.12
C LEU A 202 0.47 -19.76 2.09
N ILE A 203 1.20 -18.81 2.67
CA ILE A 203 0.83 -17.39 2.67
C ILE A 203 0.86 -16.83 1.24
N LYS A 204 1.95 -17.07 0.51
CA LYS A 204 2.10 -16.59 -0.87
C LYS A 204 1.01 -17.13 -1.79
N ALA A 205 0.71 -18.43 -1.69
CA ALA A 205 -0.32 -19.08 -2.51
C ALA A 205 -1.72 -18.50 -2.26
N GLU A 206 -2.10 -18.29 -0.99
CA GLU A 206 -3.41 -17.73 -0.65
C GLU A 206 -3.52 -16.26 -1.09
N LEU A 207 -2.44 -15.47 -0.96
CA LEU A 207 -2.42 -14.09 -1.46
C LEU A 207 -2.62 -14.05 -2.99
N ILE A 208 -1.91 -14.91 -3.74
CA ILE A 208 -2.08 -15.02 -5.20
C ILE A 208 -3.49 -15.49 -5.57
N SER A 209 -4.07 -16.44 -4.83
CA SER A 209 -5.47 -16.85 -5.04
C SER A 209 -6.44 -15.71 -4.78
N SER A 210 -6.26 -14.97 -3.69
CA SER A 210 -7.13 -13.84 -3.35
C SER A 210 -7.10 -12.76 -4.43
N ILE A 211 -5.93 -12.51 -5.03
CA ILE A 211 -5.80 -11.62 -6.19
C ILE A 211 -6.57 -12.18 -7.39
N ARG A 212 -6.37 -13.46 -7.74
CA ARG A 212 -7.06 -14.13 -8.86
C ARG A 212 -8.58 -14.08 -8.75
N ASP A 213 -9.07 -14.25 -7.53
CA ASP A 213 -10.48 -14.31 -7.20
C ASP A 213 -11.10 -12.91 -6.99
N ASN A 214 -10.30 -11.84 -7.10
CA ASN A 214 -10.67 -10.46 -6.77
C ASN A 214 -11.24 -10.29 -5.34
N ASP A 215 -10.80 -11.14 -4.39
CA ASP A 215 -11.16 -11.06 -2.98
C ASP A 215 -10.20 -10.12 -2.24
N PHE A 216 -10.41 -8.81 -2.43
CA PHE A 216 -9.58 -7.78 -1.83
C PHE A 216 -9.64 -7.77 -0.30
N GLU A 217 -10.79 -8.11 0.29
CA GLU A 217 -10.95 -8.16 1.75
C GLU A 217 -10.03 -9.22 2.37
N THR A 218 -10.07 -10.44 1.84
CA THR A 218 -9.19 -11.53 2.28
C THR A 218 -7.72 -11.18 2.06
N TYR A 219 -7.38 -10.65 0.87
CA TYR A 219 -6.02 -10.22 0.57
C TYR A 219 -5.49 -9.20 1.58
N ASN A 220 -6.26 -8.13 1.83
CA ASN A 220 -5.87 -7.06 2.75
C ASN A 220 -5.76 -7.56 4.20
N LEU A 221 -6.63 -8.48 4.63
CA LEU A 221 -6.58 -9.06 5.96
C LEU A 221 -5.31 -9.91 6.16
N ILE A 222 -4.96 -10.76 5.20
CA ILE A 222 -3.73 -11.56 5.22
C ILE A 222 -2.51 -10.64 5.22
N LEU A 223 -2.49 -9.63 4.34
CA LEU A 223 -1.35 -8.72 4.21
C LEU A 223 -1.12 -7.91 5.49
N LYS A 224 -2.19 -7.37 6.10
CA LYS A 224 -2.09 -6.65 7.39
C LYS A 224 -1.57 -7.56 8.50
N ALA A 225 -2.08 -8.79 8.60
CA ALA A 225 -1.61 -9.74 9.60
C ALA A 225 -0.13 -10.08 9.41
N LEU A 226 0.28 -10.28 8.15
CA LEU A 226 1.69 -10.50 7.80
C LEU A 226 2.53 -9.30 8.19
N ASN A 227 2.09 -8.09 7.84
CA ASN A 227 2.83 -6.86 8.11
C ASN A 227 3.08 -6.62 9.60
N TRP A 228 2.06 -6.83 10.44
CA TRP A 228 2.22 -6.80 11.90
C TRP A 228 3.22 -7.84 12.40
N ARG A 229 3.16 -9.06 11.85
CA ARG A 229 4.12 -10.10 12.22
C ARG A 229 5.54 -9.73 11.81
N ILE A 230 5.74 -9.13 10.64
CA ILE A 230 7.05 -8.65 10.19
C ILE A 230 7.59 -7.59 11.15
N ILE A 231 6.78 -6.62 11.55
CA ILE A 231 7.15 -5.60 12.54
C ILE A 231 7.54 -6.23 13.88
N ASP A 232 6.78 -7.22 14.35
CA ASP A 232 7.09 -7.96 15.58
C ASP A 232 8.44 -8.70 15.47
N LEU A 233 8.73 -9.31 14.32
CA LEU A 233 9.98 -10.03 14.09
C LEU A 233 11.18 -9.10 13.98
N ILE A 234 11.02 -7.92 13.37
CA ILE A 234 12.04 -6.86 13.33
C ILE A 234 12.39 -6.38 14.75
N GLY A 235 11.42 -6.36 15.67
CA GLY A 235 11.66 -6.07 17.09
C GLY A 235 12.18 -4.66 17.32
N ASP A 236 13.37 -4.55 17.91
CA ASP A 236 14.08 -3.29 18.19
C ASP A 236 14.95 -2.80 17.02
N GLY A 237 14.94 -3.51 15.88
CA GLY A 237 15.64 -3.12 14.67
C GLY A 237 17.16 -3.06 14.81
N SER A 238 17.75 -3.53 15.92
CA SER A 238 19.19 -3.41 16.20
C SER A 238 20.05 -4.35 15.34
N ASN A 239 19.52 -5.53 15.01
CA ASN A 239 20.22 -6.54 14.23
C ASN A 239 19.92 -6.41 12.73
N ARG A 240 20.79 -5.71 12.01
CA ARG A 240 20.72 -5.52 10.55
C ARG A 240 20.44 -6.82 9.77
N SER A 241 21.21 -7.88 10.03
CA SER A 241 21.08 -9.14 9.28
C SER A 241 19.71 -9.79 9.47
N LEU A 242 19.16 -9.71 10.67
CA LEU A 242 17.81 -10.20 10.96
C LEU A 242 16.77 -9.40 10.20
N VAL A 243 16.85 -8.07 10.26
CA VAL A 243 15.90 -7.17 9.59
C VAL A 243 15.94 -7.41 8.07
N GLU A 244 17.13 -7.48 7.46
CA GLU A 244 17.31 -7.76 6.03
C GLU A 244 16.68 -9.10 5.62
N LYS A 245 16.91 -10.18 6.39
CA LYS A 245 16.31 -11.50 6.11
C LYS A 245 14.78 -11.44 6.06
N VAL A 246 14.17 -10.86 7.08
CA VAL A 246 12.71 -10.77 7.20
C VAL A 246 12.14 -9.91 6.06
N GLN A 247 12.78 -8.79 5.72
CA GLN A 247 12.34 -7.91 4.65
C GLN A 247 12.46 -8.55 3.27
N ARG A 248 13.55 -9.27 2.99
CA ARG A 248 13.72 -9.97 1.72
C ARG A 248 12.59 -10.96 1.47
N GLY A 249 12.20 -11.71 2.49
CA GLY A 249 11.04 -12.61 2.43
C GLY A 249 9.74 -11.89 2.10
N LEU A 250 9.48 -10.76 2.76
CA LEU A 250 8.30 -9.93 2.49
C LEU A 250 8.29 -9.38 1.06
N VAL A 251 9.43 -8.88 0.57
CA VAL A 251 9.58 -8.39 -0.80
C VAL A 251 9.31 -9.48 -1.83
N ILE A 252 9.75 -10.72 -1.59
CA ILE A 252 9.45 -11.87 -2.47
C ILE A 252 7.95 -12.14 -2.55
N ILE A 253 7.23 -12.01 -1.43
CA ILE A 253 5.77 -12.15 -1.39
C ILE A 253 5.12 -11.06 -2.26
N TRP A 254 5.50 -9.79 -2.06
CA TRP A 254 4.98 -8.67 -2.85
C TRP A 254 5.30 -8.79 -4.35
N LYS A 255 6.52 -9.21 -4.71
CA LYS A 255 6.88 -9.44 -6.12
C LYS A 255 6.01 -10.52 -6.77
N GLY A 256 5.67 -11.57 -6.01
CA GLY A 256 4.86 -12.68 -6.49
C GLY A 256 3.44 -12.31 -6.93
N GLY A 257 2.84 -11.27 -6.33
CA GLY A 257 1.48 -10.82 -6.65
C GLY A 257 1.38 -9.85 -7.83
N ASN A 258 2.47 -9.17 -8.19
CA ASN A 258 2.44 -8.05 -9.16
C ASN A 258 1.89 -8.45 -10.54
N PHE A 259 2.44 -9.51 -11.14
CA PHE A 259 2.00 -9.97 -12.46
C PHE A 259 0.56 -10.48 -12.46
N GLU A 260 0.17 -11.16 -11.38
CA GLU A 260 -1.17 -11.70 -11.24
C GLU A 260 -2.20 -10.56 -11.12
N ALA A 261 -1.89 -9.54 -10.31
CA ALA A 261 -2.75 -8.36 -10.13
C ALA A 261 -3.01 -7.62 -11.45
N VAL A 262 -1.98 -7.43 -12.27
CA VAL A 262 -2.15 -6.83 -13.61
C VAL A 262 -2.97 -7.73 -14.52
N ARG A 263 -2.70 -9.04 -14.53
CA ARG A 263 -3.39 -10.01 -15.40
C ARG A 263 -4.90 -10.04 -15.16
N VAL A 264 -5.33 -9.93 -13.90
CA VAL A 264 -6.75 -10.01 -13.52
C VAL A 264 -7.41 -8.65 -13.26
N GLY A 265 -6.64 -7.56 -13.34
CA GLY A 265 -7.13 -6.19 -13.13
C GLY A 265 -7.38 -5.81 -11.66
N SER A 266 -6.77 -6.51 -10.70
CA SER A 266 -6.94 -6.26 -9.27
C SER A 266 -5.99 -5.18 -8.76
N TYR A 267 -6.12 -3.95 -9.23
CA TYR A 267 -5.15 -2.87 -8.95
C TYR A 267 -5.13 -2.40 -7.48
N GLN A 268 -6.20 -2.64 -6.73
CA GLN A 268 -6.27 -2.36 -5.28
C GLN A 268 -5.19 -3.11 -4.47
N TYR A 269 -4.68 -4.22 -5.02
CA TYR A 269 -3.52 -4.93 -4.50
C TYR A 269 -2.32 -4.00 -4.24
N PHE A 270 -2.02 -3.10 -5.19
CA PHE A 270 -0.85 -2.24 -5.12
C PHE A 270 -0.98 -1.18 -4.02
N ASP A 271 -2.19 -0.66 -3.79
CA ASP A 271 -2.44 0.28 -2.70
C ASP A 271 -2.20 -0.38 -1.33
N ALA A 272 -2.61 -1.63 -1.16
CA ALA A 272 -2.36 -2.38 0.07
C ALA A 272 -0.86 -2.69 0.30
N VAL A 273 -0.07 -2.85 -0.78
CA VAL A 273 1.40 -2.94 -0.68
C VAL A 273 1.98 -1.61 -0.21
N TRP A 274 1.53 -0.47 -0.76
CA TRP A 274 1.96 0.86 -0.30
C TRP A 274 1.58 1.13 1.15
N ASP A 275 0.38 0.76 1.59
CA ASP A 275 -0.02 0.85 3.00
C ASP A 275 0.89 0.02 3.91
N SER A 276 1.34 -1.14 3.43
CA SER A 276 2.26 -1.99 4.18
C SER A 276 3.64 -1.35 4.32
N ILE A 277 4.18 -0.79 3.22
CA ILE A 277 5.44 -0.03 3.20
C ILE A 277 5.34 1.16 4.17
N LEU A 278 4.27 1.94 4.10
CA LEU A 278 4.02 3.06 5.00
C LEU A 278 4.07 2.60 6.47
N THR A 279 3.34 1.56 6.81
CA THR A 279 3.24 1.06 8.20
C THR A 279 4.60 0.61 8.73
N ILE A 280 5.42 -0.09 7.92
CA ILE A 280 6.77 -0.51 8.32
C ILE A 280 7.66 0.70 8.59
N TYR A 281 7.68 1.67 7.69
CA TYR A 281 8.51 2.86 7.86
C TYR A 281 8.04 3.76 9.01
N ILE A 282 6.73 3.91 9.24
CA ILE A 282 6.23 4.61 10.42
C ILE A 282 6.70 3.92 11.70
N ASN A 283 6.67 2.59 11.77
CA ASN A 283 7.21 1.89 12.94
C ASN A 283 8.73 2.12 13.11
N ALA A 284 9.49 2.10 12.01
CA ALA A 284 10.91 2.40 12.01
C ALA A 284 11.20 3.83 12.48
N ILE A 285 10.38 4.81 12.07
CA ILE A 285 10.47 6.21 12.48
C ILE A 285 10.22 6.36 13.98
N GLU A 286 9.11 5.80 14.48
CA GLU A 286 8.71 5.89 15.88
C GLU A 286 9.76 5.29 16.82
N LYS A 287 10.40 4.20 16.40
CA LYS A 287 11.46 3.52 17.16
C LYS A 287 12.87 4.03 16.85
N LYS A 288 13.01 4.99 15.92
CA LYS A 288 14.29 5.56 15.46
C LYS A 288 15.28 4.51 14.96
N HIS A 289 14.79 3.54 14.20
CA HIS A 289 15.63 2.52 13.58
C HIS A 289 16.47 3.11 12.44
N PRO A 290 17.73 2.66 12.25
CA PRO A 290 18.54 3.05 11.10
C PRO A 290 17.95 2.51 9.79
N TYR A 291 17.77 3.37 8.79
CA TYR A 291 17.23 3.00 7.47
C TYR A 291 18.15 2.14 6.64
N LEU A 292 19.44 2.11 6.98
CA LEU A 292 20.38 1.13 6.44
C LEU A 292 19.89 -0.31 6.62
N HIS A 293 19.10 -0.59 7.66
CA HIS A 293 18.55 -1.93 7.90
C HIS A 293 17.32 -2.23 7.02
N TYR A 294 16.79 -1.23 6.31
CA TYR A 294 15.58 -1.29 5.48
C TYR A 294 15.85 -1.31 3.97
N GLN A 295 17.11 -1.57 3.60
CA GLN A 295 17.57 -1.52 2.21
C GLN A 295 16.78 -2.42 1.26
N GLU A 296 16.36 -3.62 1.69
CA GLU A 296 15.65 -4.57 0.82
C GLU A 296 14.29 -4.01 0.37
N ILE A 297 13.56 -3.33 1.27
CA ILE A 297 12.32 -2.63 0.93
C ILE A 297 12.63 -1.41 0.05
N GLY A 298 13.67 -0.65 0.39
CA GLY A 298 14.17 0.49 -0.39
C GLY A 298 14.40 0.13 -1.86
N PHE A 299 15.25 -0.88 -2.10
CA PHE A 299 15.56 -1.37 -3.43
C PHE A 299 14.31 -1.89 -4.16
N PHE A 300 13.42 -2.61 -3.46
CA PHE A 300 12.19 -3.09 -4.06
C PHE A 300 11.34 -1.95 -4.62
N PHE A 301 11.04 -0.91 -3.84
CA PHE A 301 10.13 0.12 -4.34
C PHE A 301 10.80 1.02 -5.37
N LEU A 302 12.07 1.39 -5.18
CA LEU A 302 12.83 2.26 -6.11
C LEU A 302 13.10 1.60 -7.46
N GLN A 303 13.68 0.40 -7.45
CA GLN A 303 14.18 -0.21 -8.69
C GLN A 303 13.12 -1.05 -9.40
N ASP A 304 12.31 -1.80 -8.64
CA ASP A 304 11.41 -2.79 -9.22
C ASP A 304 9.97 -2.27 -9.32
N PHE A 305 9.42 -1.77 -8.22
CA PHE A 305 7.99 -1.57 -8.09
C PHE A 305 7.48 -0.34 -8.84
N LEU A 306 8.11 0.82 -8.67
CA LEU A 306 7.76 2.03 -9.43
C LEU A 306 7.91 1.82 -10.93
N SER A 307 9.02 1.23 -11.36
CA SER A 307 9.27 0.84 -12.76
C SER A 307 8.21 -0.15 -13.29
N PHE A 308 7.73 -1.07 -12.47
CA PHE A 308 6.67 -2.00 -12.83
C PHE A 308 5.32 -1.28 -13.00
N LEU A 309 4.93 -0.44 -12.06
CA LEU A 309 3.69 0.35 -12.14
C LEU A 309 3.72 1.31 -13.34
N GLY A 310 4.86 1.97 -13.58
CA GLY A 310 5.10 2.86 -14.71
C GLY A 310 4.94 2.16 -16.07
N ARG A 311 5.57 1.00 -16.26
CA ARG A 311 5.44 0.20 -17.50
C ARG A 311 4.01 -0.27 -17.78
N ASN A 312 3.23 -0.53 -16.73
CA ASN A 312 1.83 -0.93 -16.83
C ASN A 312 0.85 0.25 -16.81
N LYS A 313 1.34 1.50 -16.80
CA LYS A 313 0.54 2.74 -16.82
C LYS A 313 -0.50 2.82 -15.69
N LEU A 314 -0.12 2.38 -14.49
CA LEU A 314 -0.99 2.34 -13.32
C LEU A 314 -1.00 3.70 -12.60
N HIS A 315 -1.67 4.68 -13.20
CA HIS A 315 -1.76 6.08 -12.73
C HIS A 315 -2.12 6.20 -11.24
N ASP A 316 -3.26 5.63 -10.85
CA ASP A 316 -3.79 5.79 -9.50
C ASP A 316 -2.82 5.25 -8.44
N ASN A 317 -2.21 4.08 -8.70
CA ASN A 317 -1.27 3.46 -7.78
C ASN A 317 0.07 4.22 -7.69
N LEU A 318 0.51 4.86 -8.79
CA LEU A 318 1.66 5.78 -8.75
C LEU A 318 1.34 7.06 -7.97
N SER A 319 0.11 7.56 -8.06
CA SER A 319 -0.34 8.69 -7.23
C SER A 319 -0.40 8.31 -5.76
N THR A 320 -0.84 7.09 -5.43
CA THR A 320 -0.77 6.53 -4.06
C THR A 320 0.68 6.46 -3.58
N ALA A 321 1.60 5.97 -4.44
CA ALA A 321 3.02 5.90 -4.13
C ALA A 321 3.62 7.26 -3.75
N ALA A 322 3.38 8.30 -4.56
CA ALA A 322 3.87 9.65 -4.32
C ALA A 322 3.40 10.20 -2.97
N LYS A 323 2.12 9.99 -2.63
CA LYS A 323 1.55 10.39 -1.34
C LYS A 323 2.16 9.62 -0.16
N THR A 324 2.35 8.31 -0.33
CA THR A 324 2.97 7.45 0.70
C THR A 324 4.41 7.87 0.97
N LEU A 325 5.21 8.07 -0.07
CA LEU A 325 6.60 8.53 0.03
C LEU A 325 6.69 9.94 0.63
N SER A 326 5.81 10.86 0.22
CA SER A 326 5.67 12.20 0.80
C SER A 326 5.41 12.15 2.31
N ASN A 327 4.55 11.25 2.76
CA ASN A 327 4.29 11.05 4.20
C ASN A 327 5.52 10.48 4.92
N ILE A 328 6.13 9.41 4.40
CA ILE A 328 7.32 8.79 5.00
C ILE A 328 8.44 9.82 5.12
N PHE A 329 8.71 10.58 4.06
CA PHE A 329 9.73 11.62 4.04
C PHE A 329 9.48 12.66 5.13
N ARG A 330 8.25 13.21 5.19
CA ARG A 330 7.87 14.21 6.18
C ARG A 330 8.00 13.71 7.61
N PHE A 331 7.49 12.52 7.91
CA PHE A 331 7.59 11.95 9.26
C PHE A 331 9.03 11.62 9.63
N SER A 332 9.85 11.20 8.66
CA SER A 332 11.28 10.97 8.88
C SER A 332 12.01 12.27 9.24
N LEU A 333 11.77 13.35 8.51
CA LEU A 333 12.33 14.68 8.80
C LEU A 333 11.91 15.19 10.19
N GLN A 334 10.72 14.83 10.66
CA GLN A 334 10.22 15.21 11.97
C GLN A 334 10.85 14.39 13.09
N GLU A 335 10.84 13.06 13.01
CA GLU A 335 11.05 12.20 14.19
C GLU A 335 12.32 11.33 14.12
N ASN A 336 12.86 11.07 12.92
CA ASN A 336 13.98 10.16 12.70
C ASN A 336 15.11 10.80 11.85
N CYS A 337 15.26 12.12 11.95
CA CYS A 337 16.29 12.88 11.24
C CYS A 337 17.56 13.02 12.10
N PRO A 338 18.76 12.82 11.52
CA PRO A 338 20.02 13.08 12.23
C PRO A 338 20.18 14.57 12.55
N GLN A 339 20.94 14.88 13.60
CA GLN A 339 21.24 16.25 13.97
C GLN A 339 22.19 16.90 12.95
N GLU A 340 21.93 18.16 12.57
CA GLU A 340 22.72 18.90 11.58
C GLU A 340 24.23 18.91 11.88
N ASN A 341 24.62 19.02 13.16
CA ASN A 341 26.03 19.06 13.55
C ASN A 341 26.79 17.76 13.27
N LEU A 342 26.10 16.66 12.96
CA LEU A 342 26.68 15.37 12.59
C LEU A 342 26.81 15.18 11.06
N LEU A 343 26.37 16.15 10.26
CA LEU A 343 26.36 16.11 8.80
C LEU A 343 27.42 17.07 8.24
N GLU A 344 28.69 16.66 8.26
CA GLU A 344 29.82 17.47 7.80
C GLU A 344 29.64 17.93 6.34
N GLU A 345 29.04 17.09 5.50
CA GLU A 345 28.72 17.34 4.10
C GLU A 345 27.90 18.63 3.89
N LEU A 346 26.99 18.95 4.82
CA LEU A 346 26.20 20.19 4.76
C LEU A 346 27.06 21.43 5.05
N TYR A 347 27.99 21.33 5.99
CA TYR A 347 28.93 22.42 6.30
C TYR A 347 29.92 22.65 5.16
N GLY A 348 30.39 21.58 4.52
CA GLY A 348 31.21 21.65 3.31
C GLY A 348 30.49 22.40 2.18
N TYR A 349 29.19 22.17 2.01
CA TYR A 349 28.37 22.82 0.99
C TYR A 349 28.15 24.32 1.24
N PHE A 350 27.90 24.72 2.50
CA PHE A 350 27.45 26.10 2.81
C PHE A 350 28.45 26.98 3.55
N LYS A 351 29.24 26.44 4.49
CA LYS A 351 30.02 27.24 5.47
C LYS A 351 31.55 26.99 5.43
N LYS A 352 32.06 26.17 4.51
CA LYS A 352 33.49 25.78 4.32
C LYS A 352 34.15 25.07 5.51
N GLN A 353 33.74 25.29 6.75
CA GLN A 353 34.21 24.62 7.97
C GLN A 353 33.07 24.46 8.98
N GLY A 354 33.01 23.32 9.66
CA GLY A 354 32.03 23.00 10.70
C GLY A 354 31.52 21.56 10.61
N GLY A 355 30.73 21.13 11.60
CA GLY A 355 30.20 19.76 11.69
C GLY A 355 31.23 18.74 12.21
N VAL A 356 30.72 17.58 12.62
CA VAL A 356 31.51 16.40 13.00
C VAL A 356 31.10 15.27 12.07
N TYR A 357 32.04 14.70 11.32
CA TYR A 357 31.76 13.56 10.46
C TYR A 357 31.18 12.39 11.26
N ASN A 358 30.01 11.92 10.87
CA ASN A 358 29.41 10.71 11.41
C ASN A 358 28.77 9.90 10.27
N ILE A 359 29.39 8.77 9.94
CA ILE A 359 28.96 7.89 8.84
C ILE A 359 27.51 7.43 9.00
N ASP A 360 27.06 7.09 10.21
CA ASP A 360 25.71 6.57 10.43
C ASP A 360 24.67 7.68 10.26
N ALA A 361 24.99 8.90 10.71
CA ALA A 361 24.15 10.08 10.51
C ALA A 361 24.05 10.46 9.03
N SER A 362 25.17 10.48 8.30
CA SER A 362 25.19 10.77 6.86
C SER A 362 24.40 9.71 6.08
N LEU A 363 24.60 8.42 6.36
CA LEU A 363 23.82 7.36 5.72
C LEU A 363 22.32 7.50 6.01
N GLN A 364 21.94 7.79 7.26
CA GLN A 364 20.55 8.01 7.63
C GLN A 364 19.96 9.22 6.88
N TRP A 365 20.75 10.29 6.72
CA TRP A 365 20.36 11.48 5.98
C TRP A 365 20.11 11.18 4.49
N ASP A 366 21.01 10.44 3.85
CA ASP A 366 20.87 10.02 2.45
C ASP A 366 19.59 9.20 2.24
N TYR A 367 19.34 8.18 3.08
CA TYR A 367 18.08 7.39 2.98
C TYR A 367 16.82 8.22 3.17
N ILE A 368 16.88 9.29 3.98
CA ILE A 368 15.74 10.19 4.14
C ILE A 368 15.52 10.99 2.85
N ILE A 369 16.58 11.50 2.24
CA ILE A 369 16.53 12.25 0.98
C ILE A 369 15.99 11.36 -0.16
N ASP A 370 16.38 10.08 -0.19
CA ASP A 370 15.92 9.12 -1.21
C ASP A 370 14.38 9.03 -1.31
N PHE A 371 13.64 9.24 -0.22
CA PHE A 371 12.17 9.29 -0.29
C PHE A 371 11.64 10.49 -1.07
N GLY A 372 12.32 11.64 -0.97
CA GLY A 372 12.05 12.82 -1.78
C GLY A 372 12.41 12.57 -3.25
N GLU A 373 13.61 12.02 -3.50
CA GLU A 373 14.07 11.63 -4.84
C GLU A 373 13.10 10.65 -5.53
N SER A 374 12.55 9.72 -4.77
CA SER A 374 11.55 8.76 -5.27
C SER A 374 10.29 9.44 -5.83
N ILE A 375 9.88 10.60 -5.30
CA ILE A 375 8.74 11.36 -5.82
C ILE A 375 9.09 11.98 -7.18
N PHE A 376 10.34 12.44 -7.35
CA PHE A 376 10.84 12.93 -8.63
C PHE A 376 10.94 11.82 -9.68
N GLU A 377 11.30 10.61 -9.30
CA GLU A 377 11.28 9.45 -10.21
C GLU A 377 9.85 9.13 -10.68
N ILE A 378 8.84 9.24 -9.81
CA ILE A 378 7.43 9.10 -10.23
C ILE A 378 7.04 10.22 -11.21
N GLN A 379 7.49 11.45 -10.96
CA GLN A 379 7.24 12.58 -11.85
C GLN A 379 7.89 12.37 -13.22
N LYS A 380 9.09 11.77 -13.28
CA LYS A 380 9.75 11.38 -14.52
C LYS A 380 9.00 10.28 -15.26
N ILE A 381 8.54 9.23 -14.56
CA ILE A 381 7.65 8.20 -15.13
C ILE A 381 6.39 8.84 -15.73
N ALA A 382 5.83 9.86 -15.07
CA ALA A 382 4.68 10.60 -15.59
C ALA A 382 4.99 11.29 -16.92
N ILE A 383 6.17 11.90 -17.05
CA ILE A 383 6.63 12.51 -18.31
C ILE A 383 6.77 11.45 -19.41
N GLU A 384 7.43 10.33 -19.12
CA GLU A 384 7.63 9.22 -20.06
C GLU A 384 6.30 8.62 -20.55
N ASN A 385 5.30 8.56 -19.67
CA ASN A 385 3.96 8.07 -19.97
C ASN A 385 3.01 9.13 -20.57
N ASN A 386 3.47 10.37 -20.75
CA ASN A 386 2.65 11.52 -21.15
C ASN A 386 1.42 11.73 -20.24
N ASP A 387 1.61 11.56 -18.93
CA ASP A 387 0.57 11.66 -17.90
C ASP A 387 0.69 12.95 -17.10
N ARG A 388 -0.03 13.98 -17.57
CA ARG A 388 -0.01 15.30 -16.94
C ARG A 388 -0.60 15.30 -15.53
N THR A 389 -1.61 14.47 -15.27
CA THR A 389 -2.30 14.45 -13.98
C THR A 389 -1.38 13.89 -12.90
N LEU A 390 -0.62 12.83 -13.22
CA LEU A 390 0.34 12.25 -12.27
C LEU A 390 1.46 13.24 -11.98
N TYR A 391 1.96 13.93 -13.00
CA TYR A 391 2.96 14.98 -12.83
C TYR A 391 2.47 16.08 -11.87
N GLU A 392 1.25 16.60 -12.08
CA GLU A 392 0.64 17.64 -11.23
C GLU A 392 0.38 17.14 -9.80
N ASN A 393 0.07 15.85 -9.61
CA ASN A 393 -0.03 15.23 -8.29
C ASN A 393 1.32 15.19 -7.56
N CYS A 394 2.41 14.78 -8.23
CA CYS A 394 3.76 14.84 -7.65
C CYS A 394 4.15 16.28 -7.28
N GLU A 395 3.91 17.24 -8.18
CA GLU A 395 4.13 18.67 -7.93
C GLU A 395 3.41 19.16 -6.67
N ARG A 396 2.16 18.75 -6.48
CA ARG A 396 1.36 19.10 -5.30
C ARG A 396 1.98 18.54 -4.01
N GLU A 397 2.38 17.27 -4.01
CA GLU A 397 3.02 16.66 -2.82
C GLU A 397 4.36 17.34 -2.48
N LEU A 398 5.20 17.62 -3.47
CA LEU A 398 6.47 18.35 -3.29
C LEU A 398 6.25 19.79 -2.77
N SER A 399 5.22 20.47 -3.26
CA SER A 399 4.86 21.83 -2.82
C SER A 399 4.36 21.84 -1.37
N ILE A 400 3.63 20.80 -0.94
CA ILE A 400 3.24 20.61 0.47
C ILE A 400 4.48 20.44 1.35
N ILE A 401 5.46 19.64 0.91
CA ILE A 401 6.72 19.44 1.64
C ILE A 401 7.48 20.77 1.78
N LEU A 402 7.71 21.48 0.67
CA LEU A 402 8.38 22.79 0.67
C LEU A 402 7.70 23.80 1.59
N SER A 403 6.36 23.88 1.53
CA SER A 403 5.60 24.80 2.37
C SER A 403 5.80 24.50 3.85
N ARG A 404 5.76 23.22 4.26
CA ARG A 404 5.96 22.83 5.67
C ARG A 404 7.38 23.11 6.17
N ILE A 405 8.40 22.79 5.36
CA ILE A 405 9.80 23.06 5.69
C ILE A 405 10.01 24.58 5.85
N SER A 406 9.58 25.36 4.86
CA SER A 406 9.76 26.82 4.87
C SER A 406 8.92 27.54 5.93
N ASN A 407 7.78 26.99 6.33
CA ASN A 407 6.97 27.50 7.42
C ASN A 407 7.61 27.26 8.80
N GLY A 408 8.55 26.32 8.90
CA GLY A 408 9.13 25.88 10.18
C GLY A 408 8.23 24.90 10.93
N GLU A 409 7.34 24.18 10.22
CA GLU A 409 6.45 23.16 10.82
C GLU A 409 7.20 21.87 11.18
N ILE A 410 8.45 21.73 10.72
CA ILE A 410 9.36 20.63 11.07
C ILE A 410 10.44 21.21 11.99
N SER A 411 10.19 21.17 13.30
CA SER A 411 10.99 21.87 14.31
C SER A 411 12.40 21.33 14.51
N ASN A 412 12.68 20.11 14.08
CA ASN A 412 13.92 19.40 14.38
C ASN A 412 15.03 19.61 13.34
N LEU A 413 14.76 20.35 12.26
CA LEU A 413 15.73 20.61 11.20
C LEU A 413 16.59 21.84 11.53
N GLY A 414 17.90 21.70 11.34
CA GLY A 414 18.84 22.82 11.38
C GLY A 414 18.76 23.72 10.14
N GLU A 415 19.47 24.85 10.19
CA GLU A 415 19.45 25.87 9.13
C GLU A 415 20.00 25.34 7.79
N LEU A 416 21.09 24.57 7.83
CA LEU A 416 21.73 23.99 6.65
C LEU A 416 20.94 22.81 6.10
N GLN A 417 20.30 22.01 6.96
CA GLN A 417 19.38 20.95 6.52
C GLN A 417 18.20 21.55 5.75
N ILE A 418 17.57 22.59 6.30
CA ILE A 418 16.51 23.34 5.62
C ILE A 418 17.01 23.89 4.28
N ALA A 419 18.21 24.50 4.27
CA ALA A 419 18.80 25.06 3.05
C ALA A 419 19.00 24.00 1.97
N TYR A 420 19.57 22.85 2.34
CA TYR A 420 19.80 21.73 1.43
C TYR A 420 18.48 21.23 0.83
N LEU A 421 17.50 20.89 1.68
CA LEU A 421 16.24 20.31 1.23
C LEU A 421 15.47 21.23 0.28
N ILE A 422 15.42 22.54 0.58
CA ILE A 422 14.73 23.48 -0.30
C ILE A 422 15.48 23.63 -1.63
N ILE A 423 16.81 23.73 -1.60
CA ILE A 423 17.63 23.82 -2.82
C ILE A 423 17.42 22.59 -3.70
N ASP A 424 17.51 21.42 -3.10
CA ASP A 424 17.44 20.14 -3.79
C ASP A 424 16.07 19.94 -4.45
N ILE A 425 14.99 20.13 -3.69
CA ILE A 425 13.64 20.03 -4.21
C ILE A 425 13.38 21.05 -5.34
N VAL A 426 13.80 22.31 -5.17
CA VAL A 426 13.56 23.32 -6.22
C VAL A 426 14.35 23.02 -7.49
N ARG A 427 15.62 22.59 -7.35
CA ARG A 427 16.47 22.22 -8.49
C ARG A 427 15.83 21.09 -9.30
N ASP A 428 15.33 20.06 -8.63
CA ASP A 428 14.80 18.88 -9.32
C ASP A 428 13.41 19.14 -9.89
N LYS A 429 12.58 19.97 -9.23
CA LYS A 429 11.35 20.53 -9.82
C LYS A 429 11.63 21.28 -11.12
N ILE A 430 12.66 22.14 -11.14
CA ILE A 430 13.07 22.87 -12.35
C ILE A 430 13.50 21.88 -13.45
N TYR A 431 14.35 20.91 -13.12
CA TYR A 431 14.82 19.90 -14.08
C TYR A 431 13.66 19.10 -14.70
N ASN A 432 12.72 18.63 -13.88
CA ASN A 432 11.56 17.90 -14.37
C ASN A 432 10.59 18.78 -15.16
N ALA A 433 10.43 20.05 -14.78
CA ALA A 433 9.65 21.01 -15.56
C ALA A 433 10.25 21.28 -16.94
N GLU A 434 11.58 21.43 -17.04
CA GLU A 434 12.27 21.52 -18.33
C GLU A 434 12.02 20.28 -19.19
N THR A 435 12.11 19.09 -18.60
CA THR A 435 11.92 17.81 -19.29
C THR A 435 10.47 17.63 -19.74
N ALA A 436 9.50 18.08 -18.93
CA ALA A 436 8.08 18.10 -19.26
C ALA A 436 7.75 19.05 -20.43
N LEU A 437 8.43 20.20 -20.53
CA LEU A 437 8.29 21.11 -21.66
C LEU A 437 8.87 20.51 -22.95
N GLN A 438 10.05 19.89 -22.86
CA GLN A 438 10.70 19.26 -24.01
C GLN A 438 9.89 18.09 -24.58
N SER A 439 9.27 17.28 -23.71
CA SER A 439 8.37 16.18 -24.07
C SER A 439 6.99 16.65 -24.55
N LYS A 440 6.68 17.95 -24.47
CA LYS A 440 5.37 18.54 -24.81
C LYS A 440 4.22 18.01 -23.96
N LEU A 441 4.51 17.60 -22.73
CA LEU A 441 3.48 17.21 -21.74
C LEU A 441 2.53 18.38 -21.44
N PHE A 442 3.08 19.60 -21.46
CA PHE A 442 2.38 20.85 -21.27
C PHE A 442 2.27 21.62 -22.59
N ASP A 443 1.12 22.23 -22.82
CA ASP A 443 0.93 23.16 -23.93
C ASP A 443 1.59 24.52 -23.61
N LYS A 444 1.79 25.36 -24.62
CA LYS A 444 2.41 26.70 -24.46
C LYS A 444 1.67 27.64 -23.49
N LYS A 445 0.48 27.25 -23.01
CA LYS A 445 -0.37 28.03 -22.10
C LYS A 445 -0.44 27.45 -20.69
N SER A 446 0.24 26.35 -20.41
CA SER A 446 0.28 25.73 -19.09
C SER A 446 1.68 25.81 -18.48
N ASN A 447 1.70 26.04 -17.17
CA ASN A 447 2.94 26.22 -16.43
C ASN A 447 3.30 24.91 -15.70
N PRO A 448 4.38 24.22 -16.10
CA PRO A 448 4.84 23.01 -15.41
C PRO A 448 5.49 23.30 -14.05
N PHE A 449 5.87 24.55 -13.78
CA PHE A 449 6.58 24.94 -12.57
C PHE A 449 5.90 26.11 -11.89
N LYS A 450 5.39 25.90 -10.68
CA LYS A 450 4.76 26.97 -9.90
C LYS A 450 5.77 27.64 -8.97
N LEU A 451 5.84 28.97 -9.02
CA LEU A 451 6.68 29.75 -8.11
C LEU A 451 6.04 29.85 -6.72
N GLU A 452 6.70 29.31 -5.70
CA GLU A 452 6.29 29.46 -4.30
C GLU A 452 6.65 30.85 -3.76
N LYS A 453 5.91 31.87 -4.20
CA LYS A 453 6.17 33.30 -3.93
C LYS A 453 6.33 33.63 -2.43
N TYR A 454 5.46 33.07 -1.59
CA TYR A 454 5.50 33.30 -0.14
C TYR A 454 6.78 32.73 0.50
N MET A 455 7.21 31.55 0.06
CA MET A 455 8.46 30.94 0.51
C MET A 455 9.66 31.84 0.18
N LEU A 456 9.71 32.36 -1.05
CA LEU A 456 10.79 33.22 -1.52
C LEU A 456 10.80 34.58 -0.84
N GLU A 457 9.64 35.20 -0.65
CA GLU A 457 9.53 36.44 0.12
C GLU A 457 10.11 36.26 1.52
N ARG A 458 9.70 35.20 2.23
CA ARG A 458 10.19 34.89 3.57
C ARG A 458 11.70 34.66 3.57
N ALA A 459 12.21 33.88 2.62
CA ALA A 459 13.63 33.59 2.50
C ALA A 459 14.47 34.87 2.32
N ILE A 460 14.01 35.78 1.45
CA ILE A 460 14.65 37.07 1.20
C ILE A 460 14.59 37.95 2.45
N LYS A 461 13.42 38.06 3.08
CA LYS A 461 13.22 38.89 4.27
C LYS A 461 14.06 38.44 5.46
N GLU A 462 14.18 37.13 5.66
CA GLU A 462 14.97 36.52 6.72
C GLU A 462 16.44 36.29 6.32
N GLU A 463 16.85 36.76 5.13
CA GLU A 463 18.21 36.65 4.59
C GLU A 463 18.77 35.21 4.63
N LYS A 464 17.91 34.22 4.30
CA LYS A 464 18.29 32.80 4.38
C LYS A 464 19.44 32.48 3.44
N VAL A 465 20.34 31.60 3.89
CA VAL A 465 21.56 31.20 3.15
C VAL A 465 21.29 30.61 1.76
N TYR A 466 20.14 29.98 1.55
CA TYR A 466 19.75 29.36 0.29
C TYR A 466 19.10 30.33 -0.71
N THR A 467 18.77 31.56 -0.31
CA THR A 467 17.98 32.51 -1.11
C THR A 467 18.61 32.78 -2.47
N GLN A 468 19.93 33.04 -2.49
CA GLN A 468 20.64 33.36 -3.72
C GLN A 468 20.55 32.19 -4.71
N TYR A 469 20.78 30.96 -4.25
CA TYR A 469 20.76 29.77 -5.11
C TYR A 469 19.41 29.61 -5.79
N ILE A 470 18.33 29.66 -5.01
CA ILE A 470 16.98 29.48 -5.56
C ILE A 470 16.63 30.59 -6.55
N MET A 471 16.94 31.85 -6.22
CA MET A 471 16.72 32.98 -7.11
C MET A 471 17.46 32.77 -8.43
N THR A 472 18.72 32.34 -8.39
CA THR A 472 19.50 32.09 -9.61
C THR A 472 18.94 30.94 -10.44
N SER A 473 18.58 29.82 -9.81
CA SER A 473 18.03 28.66 -10.52
C SER A 473 16.72 29.00 -11.25
N ILE A 474 15.84 29.78 -10.61
CA ILE A 474 14.56 30.18 -11.21
C ILE A 474 14.78 31.21 -12.33
N GLY A 475 15.66 32.20 -12.13
CA GLY A 475 15.99 33.18 -13.16
C GLY A 475 16.58 32.54 -14.41
N ASP A 476 17.53 31.62 -14.24
CA ASP A 476 18.15 30.87 -15.33
C ASP A 476 17.13 29.97 -16.06
N PHE A 477 16.24 29.32 -15.32
CA PHE A 477 15.15 28.53 -15.89
C PHE A 477 14.20 29.39 -16.74
N ILE A 478 13.80 30.57 -16.27
CA ILE A 478 12.93 31.50 -17.03
C ILE A 478 13.59 31.91 -18.35
N ILE A 479 14.87 32.29 -18.31
CA ILE A 479 15.64 32.65 -19.52
C ILE A 479 15.68 31.47 -20.49
N LYS A 480 15.92 30.26 -19.98
CA LYS A 480 15.96 29.05 -20.80
C LYS A 480 14.62 28.73 -21.44
N CYS A 481 13.51 28.84 -20.71
CA CYS A 481 12.16 28.70 -21.25
C CYS A 481 11.90 29.72 -22.38
N GLN A 482 12.35 30.97 -22.23
CA GLN A 482 12.23 31.96 -23.30
C GLN A 482 13.02 31.54 -24.54
N ARG A 483 14.28 31.15 -24.37
CA ARG A 483 15.14 30.68 -25.49
C ARG A 483 14.53 29.50 -26.24
N GLN A 484 13.81 28.63 -25.53
CA GLN A 484 13.10 27.48 -26.10
C GLN A 484 11.70 27.80 -26.62
N ARG A 485 11.22 29.04 -26.48
CA ARG A 485 9.86 29.50 -26.84
C ARG A 485 8.75 28.69 -26.18
N THR A 486 9.02 28.28 -24.94
CA THR A 486 8.10 27.55 -24.05
C THR A 486 7.65 28.39 -22.85
N LEU A 487 8.18 29.62 -22.71
CA LEU A 487 7.80 30.52 -21.64
C LEU A 487 6.36 31.06 -21.83
N TYR A 488 5.53 30.87 -20.80
CA TYR A 488 4.19 31.42 -20.73
C TYR A 488 4.16 32.75 -19.96
N SER A 489 3.87 33.85 -20.66
CA SER A 489 3.88 35.24 -20.14
C SER A 489 3.01 35.43 -18.89
N ILE A 490 1.77 34.93 -18.92
CA ILE A 490 0.77 35.08 -17.85
C ILE A 490 1.03 34.13 -16.67
N GLY A 491 1.93 33.17 -16.83
CA GLY A 491 2.33 32.22 -15.78
C GLY A 491 3.61 32.66 -15.08
N LEU A 492 4.69 31.92 -15.34
CA LEU A 492 5.95 32.03 -14.62
C LEU A 492 6.58 33.43 -14.67
N LEU A 493 6.46 34.14 -15.80
CA LEU A 493 7.00 35.50 -15.95
C LEU A 493 6.23 36.52 -15.09
N ASP A 494 4.90 36.47 -15.07
CA ASP A 494 4.10 37.31 -14.16
C ASP A 494 4.37 36.94 -12.69
N GLU A 495 4.53 35.66 -12.35
CA GLU A 495 4.89 35.25 -10.99
C GLU A 495 6.24 35.81 -10.55
N TRP A 496 7.24 35.79 -11.45
CA TRP A 496 8.56 36.40 -11.23
C TRP A 496 8.46 37.92 -11.06
N GLY A 497 7.67 38.57 -11.90
CA GLY A 497 7.35 39.99 -11.78
C GLY A 497 6.63 40.33 -10.48
N ALA A 498 5.68 39.51 -10.04
CA ALA A 498 4.93 39.70 -8.80
C ALA A 498 5.84 39.58 -7.57
N LEU A 499 6.75 38.60 -7.54
CA LEU A 499 7.75 38.46 -6.49
C LEU A 499 8.56 39.76 -6.35
N SER A 500 9.01 40.33 -7.47
CA SER A 500 9.79 41.58 -7.48
C SER A 500 9.05 42.76 -6.82
N ARG A 501 7.73 42.85 -7.01
CA ARG A 501 6.89 43.90 -6.42
C ARG A 501 6.81 43.74 -4.90
N ILE A 502 6.61 42.50 -4.44
CA ILE A 502 6.52 42.16 -3.01
C ILE A 502 7.84 42.49 -2.31
N ILE A 503 8.97 42.05 -2.85
CA ILE A 503 10.27 42.24 -2.19
C ILE A 503 10.77 43.69 -2.25
N SER A 504 10.22 44.51 -3.15
CA SER A 504 10.55 45.94 -3.26
C SER A 504 10.19 46.74 -2.01
N GLU A 505 9.21 46.27 -1.23
CA GLU A 505 8.87 46.89 0.06
C GLU A 505 10.03 46.81 1.08
N TYR A 506 10.94 45.85 0.91
CA TYR A 506 12.08 45.63 1.80
C TYR A 506 13.40 46.19 1.24
N PHE A 507 13.38 46.78 0.03
CA PHE A 507 14.59 47.20 -0.70
C PHE A 507 15.49 48.15 0.11
N LYS A 508 14.92 49.08 0.86
CA LYS A 508 15.72 50.03 1.68
C LYS A 508 16.43 49.36 2.86
N LYS A 509 15.84 48.32 3.46
CA LYS A 509 16.20 47.80 4.79
C LYS A 509 16.93 46.47 4.77
N ASN A 510 16.89 45.72 3.67
CA ASN A 510 17.39 44.36 3.58
C ASN A 510 18.35 44.23 2.38
N GLU A 511 19.60 43.81 2.63
CA GLU A 511 20.62 43.70 1.58
C GLU A 511 20.33 42.55 0.61
N MET A 512 19.73 41.46 1.09
CA MET A 512 19.29 40.36 0.24
C MET A 512 18.18 40.80 -0.72
N ALA A 513 17.25 41.63 -0.27
CA ALA A 513 16.18 42.20 -1.11
C ALA A 513 16.75 43.09 -2.22
N LYS A 514 17.79 43.90 -1.93
CA LYS A 514 18.49 44.69 -2.96
C LYS A 514 19.12 43.80 -4.01
N LYS A 515 19.85 42.76 -3.58
CA LYS A 515 20.48 41.79 -4.49
C LYS A 515 19.44 41.04 -5.33
N ALA A 516 18.36 40.58 -4.72
CA ALA A 516 17.27 39.88 -5.40
C ALA A 516 16.60 40.75 -6.46
N ILE A 517 16.30 42.02 -6.17
CA ILE A 517 15.71 42.96 -7.13
C ILE A 517 16.67 43.23 -8.28
N ASN A 518 17.95 43.50 -7.99
CA ASN A 518 18.95 43.70 -9.03
C ASN A 518 19.05 42.49 -9.95
N TYR A 519 19.05 41.28 -9.39
CA TYR A 519 19.08 40.05 -10.18
C TYR A 519 17.83 39.88 -11.06
N ILE A 520 16.63 40.13 -10.53
CA ILE A 520 15.40 40.11 -11.33
C ILE A 520 15.48 41.11 -12.50
N ILE A 521 15.97 42.32 -12.25
CA ILE A 521 16.15 43.35 -13.28
C ILE A 521 17.14 42.86 -14.35
N GLU A 522 18.25 42.24 -13.95
CA GLU A 522 19.23 41.67 -14.87
C GLU A 522 18.62 40.54 -15.72
N THR A 523 17.81 39.66 -15.12
CA THR A 523 17.07 38.61 -15.85
C THR A 523 16.18 39.23 -16.93
N LEU A 524 15.38 40.25 -16.58
CA LEU A 524 14.50 40.95 -17.52
C LEU A 524 15.28 41.69 -18.62
N GLU A 525 16.46 42.25 -18.30
CA GLU A 525 17.37 42.89 -19.26
C GLU A 525 17.98 41.90 -20.25
N VAL A 526 18.35 40.69 -19.80
CA VAL A 526 18.79 39.60 -20.68
C VAL A 526 17.65 39.18 -21.61
N MET A 527 16.48 38.91 -21.04
CA MET A 527 15.29 38.51 -21.79
C MET A 527 14.89 39.52 -22.87
N LYS A 528 14.81 40.81 -22.52
CA LYS A 528 14.55 41.91 -23.46
C LYS A 528 15.54 41.91 -24.63
N ARG A 529 16.84 41.86 -24.34
CA ARG A 529 17.89 41.89 -25.37
C ARG A 529 17.78 40.72 -26.35
N GLU A 530 17.45 39.53 -25.85
CA GLU A 530 17.26 38.36 -26.69
C GLU A 530 16.08 38.50 -27.66
N ILE A 531 14.94 39.02 -27.18
CA ILE A 531 13.78 39.27 -28.05
C ILE A 531 14.11 40.33 -29.11
N GLU A 532 14.77 41.43 -28.73
CA GLU A 532 15.15 42.49 -29.67
C GLU A 532 16.14 42.04 -30.73
N ASN A 533 17.05 41.13 -30.37
CA ASN A 533 18.04 40.57 -31.29
C ASN A 533 17.42 39.56 -32.27
N THR A 534 16.36 38.87 -31.86
CA THR A 534 15.74 37.80 -32.66
C THR A 534 14.52 38.28 -33.47
N GLN A 535 13.91 39.42 -33.12
CA GLN A 535 12.76 40.04 -33.79
C GLN A 535 11.59 39.08 -34.07
N LEU A 536 11.28 38.17 -33.13
CA LEU A 536 10.26 37.15 -33.33
C LEU A 536 8.84 37.69 -33.05
N PRO A 537 7.88 37.55 -33.99
CA PRO A 537 6.48 37.93 -33.76
C PRO A 537 5.82 37.17 -32.59
N ASP A 538 6.22 35.91 -32.38
CA ASP A 538 5.66 35.04 -31.35
C ASP A 538 6.00 35.46 -29.90
N GLU A 539 6.97 36.37 -29.71
CA GLU A 539 7.45 36.81 -28.38
C GLU A 539 6.92 38.19 -27.97
N VAL A 540 6.00 38.78 -28.75
CA VAL A 540 5.42 40.11 -28.47
C VAL A 540 4.73 40.14 -27.11
N GLU A 541 4.01 39.08 -26.73
CA GLU A 541 3.34 38.99 -25.43
C GLU A 541 4.34 39.00 -24.27
N ASN A 542 5.39 38.18 -24.34
CA ASN A 542 6.47 38.15 -23.35
C ASN A 542 7.18 39.52 -23.27
N TYR A 543 7.44 40.17 -24.41
CA TYR A 543 8.08 41.48 -24.47
C TYR A 543 7.24 42.59 -23.83
N ASP A 544 5.93 42.61 -24.13
CA ASP A 544 4.99 43.56 -23.53
C ASP A 544 4.85 43.32 -22.02
N GLU A 545 4.90 42.07 -21.55
CA GLU A 545 4.85 41.73 -20.13
C GLU A 545 6.13 42.15 -19.39
N ILE A 546 7.31 41.91 -19.96
CA ILE A 546 8.59 42.43 -19.42
C ILE A 546 8.49 43.95 -19.25
N LYS A 547 7.98 44.66 -20.27
CA LYS A 547 7.81 46.11 -20.23
C LYS A 547 6.88 46.56 -19.10
N LYS A 548 5.76 45.85 -18.88
CA LYS A 548 4.84 46.12 -17.76
C LYS A 548 5.52 45.89 -16.40
N ILE A 549 6.25 44.79 -16.25
CA ILE A 549 6.96 44.44 -15.01
C ILE A 549 7.99 45.51 -14.67
N ILE A 550 8.86 45.89 -15.62
CA ILE A 550 9.86 46.95 -15.44
C ILE A 550 9.21 48.29 -15.06
N LYS A 551 8.11 48.66 -15.73
CA LYS A 551 7.36 49.89 -15.42
C LYS A 551 6.82 49.86 -13.98
N SER A 552 6.21 48.75 -13.59
CA SER A 552 5.67 48.58 -12.24
C SER A 552 6.76 48.66 -11.17
N LEU A 553 7.90 48.00 -11.38
CA LEU A 553 9.06 48.05 -10.48
C LEU A 553 9.59 49.47 -10.30
N ARG A 554 9.77 50.21 -11.39
CA ARG A 554 10.19 51.61 -11.36
C ARG A 554 9.23 52.44 -10.49
N ASP A 555 7.93 52.31 -10.71
CA ASP A 555 6.92 53.11 -10.02
C ASP A 555 6.87 52.80 -8.52
N ILE A 556 7.15 51.56 -8.11
CA ILE A 556 7.28 51.18 -6.71
C ILE A 556 8.56 51.75 -6.10
N LEU A 557 9.70 51.62 -6.77
CA LEU A 557 10.98 52.15 -6.28
C LEU A 557 11.01 53.68 -6.18
N LEU A 558 10.28 54.41 -7.04
CA LEU A 558 10.13 55.87 -6.94
C LEU A 558 9.33 56.33 -5.73
N LYS A 559 8.43 55.48 -5.20
CA LYS A 559 7.69 55.78 -3.97
C LYS A 559 8.58 55.61 -2.73
N ASP A 560 9.65 54.84 -2.85
CA ASP A 560 10.63 54.66 -1.78
C ASP A 560 11.64 55.82 -1.85
N ASN A 561 11.55 56.77 -0.91
CA ASN A 561 12.32 58.03 -0.87
C ASN A 561 13.83 57.82 -0.52
N GLY A 562 14.49 56.81 -1.10
CA GLY A 562 15.90 56.49 -0.88
C GLY A 562 16.77 56.78 -2.12
N GLU A 563 17.98 57.29 -1.92
CA GLU A 563 18.93 57.62 -3.00
C GLU A 563 19.26 56.41 -3.89
N LEU A 564 19.42 55.23 -3.29
CA LEU A 564 19.70 53.98 -3.99
C LEU A 564 18.50 53.48 -4.82
N ALA A 565 17.29 53.68 -4.31
CA ALA A 565 16.05 53.36 -5.02
C ALA A 565 15.82 54.33 -6.19
N ALA A 566 16.10 55.62 -6.01
CA ALA A 566 16.06 56.63 -7.07
C ALA A 566 17.07 56.32 -8.19
N THR A 567 18.27 55.86 -7.84
CA THR A 567 19.29 55.43 -8.81
C THR A 567 18.80 54.24 -9.64
N GLN A 568 18.21 53.22 -9.01
CA GLN A 568 17.68 52.08 -9.76
C GLN A 568 16.42 52.43 -10.55
N ALA A 569 15.53 53.27 -10.03
CA ALA A 569 14.39 53.77 -10.78
C ALA A 569 14.82 54.54 -12.04
N LYS A 570 15.92 55.30 -11.97
CA LYS A 570 16.51 55.94 -13.15
C LYS A 570 17.02 54.91 -14.16
N LYS A 571 17.77 53.89 -13.73
CA LYS A 571 18.22 52.79 -14.60
C LYS A 571 17.05 52.10 -15.30
N LEU A 572 15.96 51.83 -14.57
CA LEU A 572 14.74 51.23 -15.13
C LEU A 572 14.02 52.15 -16.12
N LYS A 573 14.04 53.47 -15.90
CA LYS A 573 13.51 54.45 -16.85
C LYS A 573 14.30 54.42 -18.17
N ASP A 574 15.63 54.47 -18.09
CA ASP A 574 16.49 54.39 -19.27
C ASP A 574 16.29 53.06 -20.03
N ASN A 575 16.06 51.97 -19.28
CA ASN A 575 15.71 50.67 -19.85
C ASN A 575 14.32 50.70 -20.54
N LEU A 576 13.29 51.30 -19.95
CA LEU A 576 11.96 51.46 -20.57
C LEU A 576 12.01 52.28 -21.86
N ASP A 577 12.79 53.37 -21.85
CA ASP A 577 12.90 54.29 -22.98
C ASP A 577 13.66 53.66 -24.16
N SER A 578 14.45 52.60 -23.92
CA SER A 578 15.19 51.86 -24.95
C SER A 578 14.46 50.65 -25.53
N PHE A 579 13.19 50.39 -25.17
CA PHE A 579 12.39 49.33 -25.81
C PHE A 579 12.14 49.66 -27.29
N LYS A 580 12.46 48.71 -28.18
CA LYS A 580 12.20 48.83 -29.62
C LYS A 580 10.74 48.53 -29.96
N ALA A 581 10.22 49.16 -31.01
CA ALA A 581 8.92 48.79 -31.57
C ALA A 581 9.03 47.45 -32.30
N LEU A 582 8.30 46.42 -31.83
CA LEU A 582 8.18 45.15 -32.53
C LEU A 582 7.12 45.23 -33.63
N LYS A 583 7.35 44.56 -34.76
CA LYS A 583 6.33 44.38 -35.80
C LYS A 583 5.26 43.44 -35.27
N ARG A 584 4.09 43.97 -34.95
CA ARG A 584 2.89 43.16 -34.68
C ARG A 584 2.35 42.65 -36.02
N ASP A 585 2.01 41.37 -36.10
CA ASP A 585 1.13 40.92 -37.17
C ASP A 585 -0.14 41.76 -37.11
N LYS A 586 -0.65 42.17 -38.28
CA LYS A 586 -1.88 42.96 -38.37
C LYS A 586 -2.96 42.27 -37.57
N GLU A 587 -3.34 42.87 -36.43
CA GLU A 587 -4.61 42.56 -35.79
C GLU A 587 -5.68 42.68 -36.86
N TYR A 588 -6.39 41.58 -37.15
CA TYR A 588 -7.65 41.67 -37.87
C TYR A 588 -8.60 42.44 -36.95
N TYR A 589 -8.66 43.76 -37.13
CA TYR A 589 -9.69 44.60 -36.55
C TYR A 589 -11.04 44.12 -37.06
N ILE A 590 -11.70 43.24 -36.32
CA ILE A 590 -13.13 43.03 -36.47
C ILE A 590 -13.80 44.24 -35.81
N VAL A 591 -13.94 45.29 -36.63
CA VAL A 591 -14.75 46.49 -36.42
C VAL A 591 -14.28 47.44 -35.31
N ALA A 592 -13.80 48.61 -35.72
CA ALA A 592 -13.62 49.75 -34.83
C ALA A 592 -14.99 50.21 -34.31
N TRP A 593 -15.18 50.19 -32.99
CA TRP A 593 -16.29 50.90 -32.36
C TRP A 593 -15.87 52.36 -32.14
N GLU A 594 -16.43 53.27 -32.94
CA GLU A 594 -16.37 54.70 -32.67
C GLU A 594 -17.18 54.99 -31.39
N ARG A 595 -16.52 55.59 -30.40
CA ARG A 595 -17.23 56.19 -29.25
C ARG A 595 -17.66 57.59 -29.66
N ASN A 596 -18.97 57.81 -29.73
CA ASN A 596 -19.57 59.14 -29.61
C ASN A 596 -19.42 59.69 -28.20
#